data_AF-A0A351SRX6-F1
#
_entry.id   AF-A0A351SRX6-F1
#
_cell.length_a   1.000
_cell.length_b   1.000
_cell.length_c   1.000
_cell.angle_alpha   90.00
_cell.angle_beta   90.00
_cell.angle_gamma   90.00
#
_symmetry.space_group_name_H-M   'P 1'
#
loop_
_entity.id
_entity.type
_entity.pdbx_description
1 polymer ?
#
loop_
_entity_poly.entity_id
_entity_poly.type
_entity_poly.pdbx_seq_one_letter_code
_entity_poly.pdbx_strand_id
1 'polypeptide(L)'
;MGYESEYKRILNKLFAARVRDLVSLIGKNKPGKPLEITRDKLDEYIEKLKELVESAIGKELLNEELDTAKDHHKWLIKGRGVEARIEEFNNWYKENFGNDSNCVYMYWAEGDKCIYVGRGTSGGQRPASHLVDVRFQNAKWLEIYTFGGPTLLHKIECMATHLYDPSLNKVASSRYERDKSCPLCIRYKIIEDELNAIFR
;
A
#
# COMPACT_ATOMS: atom_id res chain seq x y z
N MET A 1 -1.60 -6.85 22.23
CA MET A 1 -1.36 -5.42 22.50
C MET A 1 -1.89 -4.66 21.29
N GLY A 2 -2.84 -3.74 21.45
CA GLY A 2 -3.49 -3.07 20.31
C GLY A 2 -2.56 -2.08 19.60
N TYR A 3 -2.85 -1.77 18.33
CA TYR A 3 -2.06 -0.82 17.52
C TYR A 3 -1.88 0.53 18.23
N GLU A 4 -2.93 1.03 18.88
CA GLU A 4 -2.89 2.28 19.65
C GLU A 4 -1.89 2.23 20.82
N SER A 5 -1.85 1.12 21.56
CA SER A 5 -0.93 0.96 22.69
C SER A 5 0.53 0.95 22.23
N GLU A 6 0.81 0.27 21.11
CA GLU A 6 2.14 0.22 20.51
C GLU A 6 2.54 1.59 19.92
N TYR A 7 1.62 2.28 19.27
CA TYR A 7 1.79 3.65 18.77
C TYR A 7 2.17 4.60 19.90
N LYS A 8 1.40 4.60 21.00
CA LYS A 8 1.70 5.36 22.22
C LYS A 8 3.06 4.99 22.82
N ARG A 9 3.42 3.70 22.82
CA ARG A 9 4.72 3.24 23.33
C ARG A 9 5.88 3.83 22.53
N ILE A 10 5.79 3.88 21.21
CA ILE A 10 6.81 4.47 20.35
C ILE A 10 6.92 5.98 20.60
N LEU A 11 5.80 6.70 20.62
CA LEU A 11 5.80 8.13 20.91
C LEU A 11 6.41 8.44 22.28
N ASN A 12 6.02 7.71 23.33
CA ASN A 12 6.58 7.89 24.67
C ASN A 12 8.10 7.68 24.71
N LYS A 13 8.64 6.75 23.91
CA LYS A 13 10.09 6.57 23.79
C LYS A 13 10.77 7.79 23.16
N LEU A 14 10.20 8.33 22.08
CA LEU A 14 10.71 9.52 21.41
C LEU A 14 10.70 10.73 22.35
N PHE A 15 9.56 11.00 23.00
CA PHE A 15 9.43 12.11 23.94
C PHE A 15 10.33 11.96 25.17
N ALA A 16 10.45 10.76 25.75
CA ALA A 16 11.32 10.54 26.90
C ALA A 16 12.79 10.81 26.57
N ALA A 17 13.25 10.45 25.36
CA ALA A 17 14.59 10.78 24.90
C ALA A 17 14.75 12.29 24.70
N ARG A 18 13.81 12.96 24.04
CA ARG A 18 13.85 14.42 23.85
C ARG A 18 13.86 15.19 25.18
N VAL A 19 13.04 14.78 26.16
CA VAL A 19 13.03 15.37 27.50
C VAL A 19 14.37 15.18 28.19
N ARG A 20 14.97 13.98 28.08
CA ARG A 20 16.31 13.71 28.64
C ARG A 20 17.37 14.61 28.02
N ASP A 21 17.34 14.82 26.70
CA ASP A 21 18.27 15.70 26.00
C ASP A 21 18.10 17.15 26.47
N LEU A 22 16.86 17.65 26.56
CA LEU A 22 16.60 19.01 27.06
C LEU A 22 17.02 19.20 28.52
N VAL A 23 16.77 18.21 29.38
CA VAL A 23 17.20 18.24 30.79
C VAL A 23 18.73 18.22 30.89
N SER A 24 19.44 17.55 29.97
CA SER A 24 20.91 17.55 29.95
C SER A 24 21.49 18.96 29.75
N LEU A 25 20.79 19.84 29.03
CA LEU A 25 21.20 21.24 28.83
C LEU A 25 21.19 22.07 30.11
N ILE A 26 20.45 21.64 31.14
CA ILE A 26 20.38 22.33 32.45
C ILE A 26 21.64 22.05 33.30
N GLY A 27 22.56 21.19 32.84
CA GLY A 27 23.89 21.03 33.43
C GLY A 27 23.92 20.33 34.81
N LYS A 28 22.79 19.79 35.28
CA LYS A 28 22.70 19.13 36.60
C LYS A 28 23.10 17.65 36.60
N ASN A 29 23.29 17.04 35.44
CA ASN A 29 23.72 15.65 35.31
C ASN A 29 25.14 15.59 34.73
N LYS A 30 26.02 14.79 35.36
CA LYS A 30 27.36 14.44 34.84
C LYS A 30 27.26 14.02 33.36
N PRO A 31 28.30 14.26 32.53
CA PRO A 31 28.29 13.97 31.10
C PRO A 31 28.17 12.46 30.84
N GLY A 32 26.94 11.95 30.86
CA GLY A 32 26.60 10.71 30.19
C GLY A 32 26.53 10.97 28.69
N LYS A 33 26.84 9.95 27.88
CA LYS A 33 26.71 10.04 26.42
C LYS A 33 25.27 10.49 26.08
N PRO A 34 25.07 11.60 25.36
CA PRO A 34 23.72 12.00 24.95
C PRO A 34 23.09 10.86 24.14
N LEU A 35 21.81 10.59 24.40
CA LEU A 35 21.04 9.66 23.60
C LEU A 35 20.58 10.41 22.37
N GLU A 36 21.47 10.54 21.39
CA GLU A 36 21.10 11.05 20.09
C GLU A 36 20.03 10.11 19.52
N ILE A 37 18.78 10.56 19.54
CA ILE A 37 17.85 10.19 18.47
C ILE A 37 18.51 10.77 17.23
N THR A 38 19.32 9.94 16.59
CA THR A 38 19.89 10.25 15.29
C THR A 38 18.75 10.38 14.29
N ARG A 39 18.99 11.10 13.20
CA ARG A 39 18.02 11.20 12.09
C ARG A 39 17.58 9.82 11.62
N ASP A 40 18.52 8.89 11.48
CA ASP A 40 18.24 7.50 11.08
C ASP A 40 17.28 6.79 12.05
N LYS A 41 17.45 6.99 13.37
CA LYS A 41 16.54 6.39 14.35
C LYS A 41 15.16 7.03 14.33
N LEU A 42 15.10 8.36 14.14
CA LEU A 42 13.83 9.05 13.98
C LEU A 42 13.09 8.52 12.76
N ASP A 43 13.79 8.37 11.63
CA ASP A 43 13.23 7.84 10.39
C ASP A 43 12.72 6.39 10.58
N GLU A 44 13.48 5.53 11.27
CA GLU A 44 13.00 4.19 11.65
C GLU A 44 11.72 4.22 12.51
N TYR A 45 11.60 5.16 13.45
CA TYR A 45 10.39 5.28 14.27
C TYR A 45 9.21 5.85 13.46
N ILE A 46 9.46 6.79 12.56
CA ILE A 46 8.45 7.33 11.64
C ILE A 46 7.88 6.18 10.79
N GLU A 47 8.72 5.34 10.18
CA GLU A 47 8.26 4.20 9.38
C GLU A 47 7.46 3.21 10.21
N LYS A 48 7.91 2.86 11.43
CA LYS A 48 7.14 1.99 12.34
C LYS A 48 5.76 2.58 12.69
N LEU A 49 5.66 3.89 12.89
CA LEU A 49 4.38 4.54 13.17
C LEU A 49 3.45 4.53 11.96
N LYS A 50 3.99 4.69 10.74
CA LYS A 50 3.23 4.55 9.49
C LYS A 50 2.69 3.12 9.32
N GLU A 51 3.53 2.10 9.53
CA GLU A 51 3.14 0.68 9.49
C GLU A 51 2.00 0.36 10.47
N LEU A 52 2.04 0.93 11.68
CA LEU A 52 0.98 0.76 12.67
C LEU A 52 -0.34 1.39 12.24
N VAL A 53 -0.29 2.58 11.62
CA VAL A 53 -1.49 3.23 11.07
C VAL A 53 -2.07 2.41 9.92
N GLU A 54 -1.22 1.92 9.03
CA GLU A 54 -1.63 1.02 7.94
C GLU A 54 -2.35 -0.21 8.47
N SER A 55 -1.75 -0.87 9.46
CA SER A 55 -2.30 -2.08 10.07
C SER A 55 -3.60 -1.83 10.84
N ALA A 56 -3.78 -0.62 11.37
CA ALA A 56 -4.95 -0.25 12.17
C ALA A 56 -6.17 0.07 11.31
N ILE A 57 -6.01 0.85 10.24
CA ILE A 57 -7.14 1.41 9.47
C ILE A 57 -7.06 1.18 7.96
N GLY A 58 -5.93 0.69 7.43
CA GLY A 58 -5.69 0.60 5.99
C GLY A 58 -6.68 -0.32 5.27
N LYS A 59 -7.01 -1.46 5.89
CA LYS A 59 -7.98 -2.42 5.32
C LYS A 59 -9.40 -1.86 5.30
N GLU A 60 -9.83 -1.20 6.36
CA GLU A 60 -11.15 -0.56 6.45
C GLU A 60 -11.29 0.50 5.37
N LEU A 61 -10.32 1.43 5.29
CA LEU A 61 -10.32 2.47 4.26
C LEU A 61 -10.32 1.90 2.84
N LEU A 62 -9.54 0.84 2.56
CA LEU A 62 -9.53 0.23 1.23
C LEU A 62 -10.88 -0.39 0.89
N ASN A 63 -11.48 -1.12 1.84
CA ASN A 63 -12.78 -1.73 1.64
C ASN A 63 -13.88 -0.67 1.39
N GLU A 64 -13.88 0.44 2.12
CA GLU A 64 -14.81 1.55 1.88
C GLU A 64 -14.76 2.04 0.42
N GLU A 65 -13.55 2.14 -0.16
CA GLU A 65 -13.40 2.54 -1.56
C GLU A 65 -13.77 1.42 -2.54
N LEU A 66 -13.40 0.17 -2.25
CA LEU A 66 -13.76 -0.98 -3.08
C LEU A 66 -15.27 -1.25 -3.08
N ASP A 67 -15.97 -0.96 -2.00
CA ASP A 67 -17.43 -1.07 -1.89
C ASP A 67 -18.16 -0.08 -2.81
N THR A 68 -17.46 0.95 -3.31
CA THR A 68 -17.99 1.86 -4.35
C THR A 68 -17.80 1.34 -5.77
N ALA A 69 -17.17 0.18 -5.95
CA ALA A 69 -16.99 -0.43 -7.26
C ALA A 69 -18.35 -0.73 -7.90
N LYS A 70 -18.43 -0.51 -9.21
CA LYS A 70 -19.61 -0.81 -10.01
C LYS A 70 -19.80 -2.33 -10.09
N ASP A 71 -18.74 -3.04 -10.45
CA ASP A 71 -18.70 -4.49 -10.55
C ASP A 71 -17.39 -5.02 -9.94
N HIS A 72 -17.45 -6.23 -9.39
CA HIS A 72 -16.29 -6.93 -8.84
C HIS A 72 -16.36 -8.41 -9.19
N HIS A 73 -15.32 -8.92 -9.86
CA HIS A 73 -15.23 -10.34 -10.17
C HIS A 73 -13.84 -10.91 -9.94
N LYS A 74 -13.82 -12.18 -9.54
CA LYS A 74 -12.63 -13.01 -9.40
C LYS A 74 -12.52 -13.97 -10.58
N TRP A 75 -11.37 -13.94 -11.25
CA TRP A 75 -11.01 -14.88 -12.31
C TRP A 75 -9.91 -15.81 -11.85
N LEU A 76 -10.18 -17.12 -11.93
CA LEU A 76 -9.14 -18.14 -11.75
C LEU A 76 -8.33 -18.24 -13.04
N ILE A 77 -7.01 -18.08 -12.93
CA ILE A 77 -6.12 -18.13 -14.10
C ILE A 77 -6.07 -19.58 -14.59
N LYS A 78 -6.55 -19.79 -15.82
CA LYS A 78 -6.69 -21.09 -16.48
C LYS A 78 -6.09 -21.00 -17.89
N GLY A 79 -5.94 -22.15 -18.55
CA GLY A 79 -5.34 -22.26 -19.88
C GLY A 79 -3.89 -22.78 -19.89
N ARG A 80 -3.59 -23.64 -20.87
CA ARG A 80 -2.24 -24.18 -21.12
C ARG A 80 -1.54 -23.28 -22.14
N GLY A 81 -0.51 -22.57 -21.69
CA GLY A 81 0.23 -21.63 -22.53
C GLY A 81 -0.31 -20.20 -22.46
N VAL A 82 0.48 -19.25 -22.97
CA VAL A 82 0.22 -17.81 -22.86
C VAL A 82 -1.00 -17.38 -23.70
N GLU A 83 -1.11 -17.88 -24.93
CA GLU A 83 -2.21 -17.53 -25.85
C GLU A 83 -3.56 -17.97 -25.30
N ALA A 84 -3.67 -19.22 -24.85
CA ALA A 84 -4.90 -19.75 -24.25
C ALA A 84 -5.32 -18.97 -22.99
N ARG A 85 -4.35 -18.59 -22.13
CA ARG A 85 -4.62 -17.75 -20.94
C ARG A 85 -5.20 -16.40 -21.32
N ILE A 86 -4.62 -15.73 -22.32
CA ILE A 86 -5.10 -14.43 -22.80
C ILE A 86 -6.50 -14.56 -23.41
N GLU A 87 -6.72 -15.58 -24.23
CA GLU A 87 -8.03 -15.81 -24.87
C GLU A 87 -9.12 -16.08 -23.83
N GLU A 88 -8.86 -17.01 -22.90
CA GLU A 88 -9.79 -17.32 -21.80
C GLU A 88 -10.07 -16.08 -20.93
N PHE A 89 -9.04 -15.29 -20.62
CA PHE A 89 -9.21 -14.04 -19.89
C PHE A 89 -10.06 -13.04 -20.65
N ASN A 90 -9.79 -12.83 -21.94
CA ASN A 90 -10.49 -11.82 -22.74
C ASN A 90 -11.98 -12.18 -22.91
N ASN A 91 -12.29 -13.46 -23.12
CA ASN A 91 -13.66 -13.94 -23.19
C ASN A 91 -14.37 -13.72 -21.85
N TRP A 92 -13.75 -14.14 -20.75
CA TRP A 92 -14.28 -13.93 -19.40
C TRP A 92 -14.48 -12.44 -19.09
N TYR A 93 -13.50 -11.59 -19.42
CA TYR A 93 -13.58 -10.14 -19.15
C TYR A 93 -14.73 -9.51 -19.93
N LYS A 94 -14.87 -9.85 -21.20
CA LYS A 94 -15.94 -9.34 -22.06
C LYS A 94 -17.32 -9.76 -21.55
N GLU A 95 -17.46 -10.98 -21.04
CA GLU A 95 -18.71 -11.49 -20.46
C GLU A 95 -19.09 -10.78 -19.16
N ASN A 96 -18.13 -10.45 -18.30
CA ASN A 96 -18.40 -9.92 -16.97
C ASN A 96 -18.44 -8.38 -16.93
N PHE A 97 -17.60 -7.71 -17.72
CA PHE A 97 -17.43 -6.25 -17.65
C PHE A 97 -17.84 -5.53 -18.95
N GLY A 98 -18.12 -6.27 -20.03
CA GLY A 98 -18.49 -5.69 -21.32
C GLY A 98 -17.44 -4.69 -21.83
N ASN A 99 -17.83 -3.43 -21.92
CA ASN A 99 -16.99 -2.32 -22.39
C ASN A 99 -16.41 -1.46 -21.25
N ASP A 100 -16.58 -1.85 -19.98
CA ASP A 100 -16.04 -1.08 -18.87
C ASP A 100 -14.51 -1.05 -18.94
N SER A 101 -13.99 0.19 -18.98
CA SER A 101 -12.58 0.42 -19.26
C SER A 101 -11.74 0.76 -18.04
N ASN A 102 -12.38 1.28 -17.00
CA ASN A 102 -11.77 1.78 -15.77
C ASN A 102 -11.81 0.71 -14.69
N CYS A 103 -10.66 0.14 -14.36
CA CYS A 103 -10.55 -0.91 -13.35
C CYS A 103 -9.30 -0.79 -12.50
N VAL A 104 -9.40 -1.33 -11.29
CA VAL A 104 -8.26 -1.76 -10.47
C VAL A 104 -8.25 -3.27 -10.46
N TYR A 105 -7.07 -3.87 -10.64
CA TYR A 105 -6.91 -5.31 -10.68
C TYR A 105 -5.77 -5.75 -9.76
N MET A 106 -5.96 -6.90 -9.12
CA MET A 106 -5.05 -7.45 -8.13
C MET A 106 -4.75 -8.91 -8.46
N TYR A 107 -3.49 -9.21 -8.66
CA TYR A 107 -3.01 -10.56 -8.90
C TYR A 107 -2.62 -11.22 -7.59
N TRP A 108 -3.07 -12.45 -7.42
CA TRP A 108 -2.88 -13.21 -6.22
C TRP A 108 -2.20 -14.55 -6.50
N ALA A 109 -1.24 -14.90 -5.66
CA ALA A 109 -0.60 -16.20 -5.63
C ALA A 109 -1.22 -17.07 -4.52
N GLU A 110 -0.71 -18.29 -4.40
CA GLU A 110 -1.13 -19.23 -3.37
C GLU A 110 -0.96 -18.68 -1.94
N GLY A 111 -1.88 -19.04 -1.04
CA GLY A 111 -1.89 -18.55 0.34
C GLY A 111 -2.34 -17.09 0.49
N ASP A 112 -3.23 -16.62 -0.39
CA ASP A 112 -3.79 -15.26 -0.38
C ASP A 112 -2.72 -14.16 -0.38
N LYS A 113 -1.61 -14.41 -1.08
CA LYS A 113 -0.54 -13.44 -1.24
C LYS A 113 -0.78 -12.58 -2.48
N CYS A 114 -1.05 -11.29 -2.28
CA CYS A 114 -1.07 -10.33 -3.37
C CYS A 114 0.35 -10.19 -3.94
N ILE A 115 0.50 -10.35 -5.25
CA ILE A 115 1.79 -10.24 -5.92
C ILE A 115 1.91 -8.98 -6.77
N TYR A 116 0.77 -8.44 -7.22
CA TYR A 116 0.72 -7.21 -8.01
C TYR A 116 -0.63 -6.51 -7.88
N VAL A 117 -0.59 -5.19 -7.83
CA VAL A 117 -1.76 -4.30 -7.95
C VAL A 117 -1.52 -3.39 -9.13
N GLY A 118 -2.54 -3.20 -9.97
CA GLY A 118 -2.48 -2.25 -11.07
C GLY A 118 -3.83 -1.67 -11.41
N ARG A 119 -3.82 -0.66 -12.29
CA ARG A 119 -5.05 -0.07 -12.84
C ARG A 119 -5.07 -0.01 -14.37
N GLY A 120 -6.27 0.00 -14.93
CA GLY A 120 -6.53 0.13 -16.35
C GLY A 120 -7.60 1.18 -16.64
N THR A 121 -7.44 1.90 -17.74
CA THR A 121 -8.43 2.82 -18.32
C THR A 121 -8.81 2.42 -19.75
N SER A 122 -8.35 1.25 -20.20
CA SER A 122 -8.42 0.77 -21.59
C SER A 122 -8.96 -0.66 -21.66
N GLY A 123 -9.94 -0.96 -20.81
CA GLY A 123 -10.54 -2.31 -20.73
C GLY A 123 -9.58 -3.33 -20.14
N GLY A 124 -9.93 -4.61 -20.29
CA GLY A 124 -9.17 -5.75 -19.75
C GLY A 124 -7.75 -5.93 -20.33
N GLN A 125 -7.36 -5.14 -21.32
CA GLN A 125 -6.07 -5.28 -22.01
C GLN A 125 -4.86 -5.21 -21.07
N ARG A 126 -4.87 -4.27 -20.11
CA ARG A 126 -3.76 -4.13 -19.15
C ARG A 126 -3.64 -5.34 -18.24
N PRO A 127 -4.70 -5.79 -17.56
CA PRO A 127 -4.63 -7.04 -16.82
C PRO A 127 -4.13 -8.19 -17.70
N ALA A 128 -4.70 -8.39 -18.90
CA ALA A 128 -4.30 -9.45 -19.82
C ALA A 128 -2.80 -9.42 -20.17
N SER A 129 -2.23 -8.23 -20.37
CA SER A 129 -0.83 -8.07 -20.76
C SER A 129 0.17 -8.64 -19.75
N HIS A 130 -0.20 -8.73 -18.47
CA HIS A 130 0.67 -9.32 -17.44
C HIS A 130 0.71 -10.85 -17.50
N LEU A 131 -0.26 -11.50 -18.14
CA LEU A 131 -0.31 -12.97 -18.26
C LEU A 131 0.81 -13.54 -19.15
N VAL A 132 1.43 -12.69 -19.99
CA VAL A 132 2.58 -13.07 -20.82
C VAL A 132 3.90 -12.99 -20.05
N ASP A 133 3.93 -12.31 -18.92
CA ASP A 133 5.13 -12.02 -18.17
C ASP A 133 5.46 -13.16 -17.21
N VAL A 134 6.69 -13.68 -17.30
CA VAL A 134 7.20 -14.76 -16.45
C VAL A 134 7.09 -14.45 -14.95
N ARG A 135 7.11 -13.17 -14.56
CA ARG A 135 6.94 -12.72 -13.16
C ARG A 135 5.57 -13.10 -12.60
N PHE A 136 4.56 -13.23 -13.46
CA PHE A 136 3.19 -13.60 -13.09
C PHE A 136 2.93 -15.10 -13.22
N GLN A 137 3.93 -15.93 -13.49
CA GLN A 137 3.76 -17.39 -13.65
C GLN A 137 3.12 -18.08 -12.43
N ASN A 138 3.34 -17.53 -11.23
CA ASN A 138 2.82 -18.05 -9.97
C ASN A 138 1.45 -17.46 -9.59
N ALA A 139 0.91 -16.54 -10.39
CA ALA A 139 -0.43 -16.03 -10.20
C ALA A 139 -1.45 -17.16 -10.34
N LYS A 140 -2.39 -17.24 -9.39
CA LYS A 140 -3.44 -18.25 -9.32
C LYS A 140 -4.81 -17.66 -9.67
N TRP A 141 -5.05 -16.42 -9.25
CA TRP A 141 -6.26 -15.69 -9.62
C TRP A 141 -6.00 -14.20 -9.73
N LEU A 142 -6.98 -13.53 -10.31
CA LEU A 142 -7.04 -12.11 -10.53
C LEU A 142 -8.38 -11.61 -10.00
N GLU A 143 -8.37 -10.54 -9.22
CA GLU A 143 -9.57 -9.80 -8.84
C GLU A 143 -9.60 -8.50 -9.62
N ILE A 144 -10.77 -8.15 -10.15
CA ILE A 144 -10.98 -6.91 -10.92
C ILE A 144 -12.17 -6.19 -10.34
N TYR A 145 -11.97 -4.91 -10.05
CA TYR A 145 -12.98 -3.95 -9.61
C TYR A 145 -13.12 -2.87 -10.67
N THR A 146 -14.33 -2.62 -11.17
CA THR A 146 -14.60 -1.56 -12.15
C THR A 146 -15.20 -0.32 -11.49
N PHE A 147 -14.91 0.85 -12.05
CA PHE A 147 -15.36 2.14 -11.52
C PHE A 147 -15.87 3.04 -12.64
N GLY A 148 -16.84 3.90 -12.33
CA GLY A 148 -17.39 4.83 -13.33
C GLY A 148 -16.41 5.91 -13.80
N GLY A 149 -15.39 6.25 -12.99
CA GLY A 149 -14.47 7.35 -13.27
C GLY A 149 -12.99 7.00 -13.01
N PRO A 150 -12.05 7.58 -13.78
CA PRO A 150 -10.62 7.27 -13.67
C PRO A 150 -9.96 7.86 -12.41
N THR A 151 -10.58 8.88 -11.80
CA THR A 151 -10.01 9.61 -10.65
C THR A 151 -9.79 8.71 -9.42
N LEU A 152 -10.70 7.77 -9.17
CA LEU A 152 -10.62 6.87 -8.01
C LEU A 152 -9.56 5.77 -8.19
N LEU A 153 -9.17 5.46 -9.43
CA LEU A 153 -8.30 4.32 -9.72
C LEU A 153 -6.92 4.48 -9.09
N HIS A 154 -6.35 5.69 -9.14
CA HIS A 154 -5.04 5.97 -8.57
C HIS A 154 -5.04 5.84 -7.04
N LYS A 155 -6.07 6.41 -6.40
CA LYS A 155 -6.27 6.33 -4.94
C LYS A 155 -6.34 4.87 -4.48
N ILE A 156 -7.17 4.06 -5.13
CA ILE A 156 -7.39 2.65 -4.77
C ILE A 156 -6.14 1.81 -5.06
N GLU A 157 -5.50 1.99 -6.22
CA GLU A 157 -4.23 1.34 -6.55
C GLU A 157 -3.17 1.63 -5.48
N CYS A 158 -3.03 2.90 -5.07
CA CYS A 158 -2.08 3.32 -4.05
C CYS A 158 -2.39 2.68 -2.69
N MET A 159 -3.66 2.67 -2.26
CA MET A 159 -4.07 2.07 -0.99
C MET A 159 -3.84 0.56 -0.95
N ALA A 160 -4.23 -0.15 -2.01
CA ALA A 160 -4.00 -1.59 -2.12
C ALA A 160 -2.51 -1.92 -2.19
N THR A 161 -1.69 -1.09 -2.85
CA THR A 161 -0.23 -1.27 -2.89
C THR A 161 0.42 -1.08 -1.53
N HIS A 162 -0.07 -0.15 -0.70
CA HIS A 162 0.36 -0.06 0.70
C HIS A 162 -0.02 -1.34 1.45
N LEU A 163 -1.33 -1.59 1.55
CA LEU A 163 -1.88 -2.64 2.41
C LEU A 163 -1.35 -4.05 2.11
N TYR A 164 -1.19 -4.38 0.83
CA TYR A 164 -0.81 -5.73 0.42
C TYR A 164 0.68 -5.89 0.12
N ASP A 165 1.45 -4.80 0.10
CA ASP A 165 2.88 -4.78 -0.17
C ASP A 165 3.35 -5.73 -1.31
N PRO A 166 2.71 -5.68 -2.50
CA PRO A 166 2.90 -6.67 -3.55
C PRO A 166 4.34 -6.67 -4.08
N SER A 167 4.95 -7.86 -4.14
CA SER A 167 6.36 -8.02 -4.50
C SER A 167 6.72 -7.54 -5.91
N LEU A 168 5.78 -7.58 -6.86
CA LEU A 168 6.06 -7.19 -8.25
C LEU A 168 5.89 -5.69 -8.49
N ASN A 169 5.18 -4.95 -7.62
CA ASN A 169 5.14 -3.49 -7.68
C ASN A 169 6.48 -2.87 -7.27
N LYS A 170 7.26 -3.55 -6.40
CA LYS A 170 8.58 -3.08 -5.94
C LYS A 170 9.64 -2.98 -7.04
N VAL A 171 9.47 -3.73 -8.13
CA VAL A 171 10.45 -3.83 -9.23
C VAL A 171 10.20 -2.77 -10.31
N ALA A 172 8.99 -2.20 -10.38
CA ALA A 172 8.66 -1.16 -11.36
C ALA A 172 8.97 0.25 -10.81
N SER A 173 9.18 1.20 -11.71
CA SER A 173 9.38 2.64 -11.48
C SER A 173 8.28 3.34 -10.68
N SER A 174 7.28 2.62 -10.17
CA SER A 174 6.26 3.06 -9.22
C SER A 174 6.79 3.05 -7.77
N ARG A 175 7.99 3.60 -7.53
CA ARG A 175 8.42 3.92 -6.17
C ARG A 175 7.46 4.96 -5.62
N TYR A 176 6.47 4.52 -4.85
CA TYR A 176 5.58 5.29 -3.97
C TYR A 176 5.62 6.81 -4.20
N GLU A 177 5.20 7.29 -5.37
CA GLU A 177 4.82 8.69 -5.46
C GLU A 177 3.54 8.78 -4.65
N ARG A 178 3.67 9.33 -3.44
CA ARG A 178 2.57 9.51 -2.51
C ARG A 178 1.41 10.15 -3.26
N ASP A 179 0.35 9.39 -3.46
CA ASP A 179 -0.84 9.96 -4.07
C ASP A 179 -1.44 10.95 -3.08
N LYS A 180 -1.62 12.19 -3.52
CA LYS A 180 -2.20 13.27 -2.71
C LYS A 180 -3.65 12.99 -2.31
N SER A 181 -4.32 12.08 -3.01
CA SER A 181 -5.69 11.64 -2.73
C SER A 181 -5.75 10.38 -1.87
N CYS A 182 -4.63 9.67 -1.67
CA CYS A 182 -4.59 8.48 -0.85
C CYS A 182 -4.66 8.84 0.65
N PRO A 183 -5.68 8.39 1.39
CA PRO A 183 -5.87 8.72 2.80
C PRO A 183 -4.75 8.19 3.71
N LEU A 184 -4.06 7.11 3.31
CA LEU A 184 -2.87 6.61 4.00
C LEU A 184 -1.67 7.54 3.77
N CYS A 185 -1.39 7.90 2.51
CA CYS A 185 -0.32 8.83 2.16
C CYS A 185 -0.45 10.20 2.84
N ILE A 186 -1.68 10.72 2.93
CA ILE A 186 -1.98 11.97 3.66
C ILE A 186 -1.59 11.83 5.14
N ARG A 187 -2.01 10.73 5.80
CA ARG A 187 -1.68 10.49 7.22
C ARG A 187 -0.17 10.30 7.42
N TYR A 188 0.51 9.59 6.51
CA TYR A 188 1.96 9.41 6.58
C TYR A 188 2.70 10.73 6.50
N LYS A 189 2.24 11.64 5.63
CA LYS A 189 2.78 12.98 5.52
C LYS A 189 2.56 13.78 6.81
N ILE A 190 1.36 13.74 7.39
CA ILE A 190 1.08 14.41 8.66
C ILE A 190 1.99 13.89 9.77
N ILE A 191 2.11 12.56 9.93
CA ILE A 191 2.98 11.94 10.95
C ILE A 191 4.44 12.38 10.77
N GLU A 192 4.93 12.34 9.53
CA GLU A 192 6.31 12.74 9.23
C GLU A 192 6.54 14.24 9.48
N ASP A 193 5.62 15.11 9.03
CA ASP A 193 5.73 16.55 9.21
C ASP A 193 5.72 16.92 10.72
N GLU A 194 4.80 16.34 11.50
CA GLU A 194 4.69 16.56 12.96
C GLU A 194 5.92 16.06 13.73
N LEU A 195 6.39 14.84 13.44
CA LEU A 195 7.56 14.27 14.13
C LEU A 195 8.85 14.99 13.75
N ASN A 196 9.00 15.40 12.49
CA ASN A 196 10.14 16.21 12.08
C ASN A 196 10.12 17.59 12.74
N ALA A 197 8.97 18.23 12.89
CA ALA A 197 8.87 19.52 13.57
C ALA A 197 9.27 19.47 15.05
N ILE A 198 9.06 18.32 15.71
CA ILE A 198 9.36 18.15 17.14
C ILE A 198 10.79 17.67 17.39
N PHE A 199 11.27 16.74 16.55
CA PHE A 199 12.48 15.96 16.82
C PHE A 199 13.66 16.25 15.88
N ARG A 200 13.48 17.00 14.78
CA ARG A 200 14.59 17.52 13.95
C ARG A 200 14.92 18.97 14.29
#